data_AF-A0A1G8A8R2-F1
#
_entry.id   AF-A0A1G8A8R2-F1
#
_cell.length_a   1.000
_cell.length_b   1.000
_cell.length_c   1.000
_cell.angle_alpha   90.00
_cell.angle_beta   90.00
_cell.angle_gamma   90.00
#
_symmetry.space_group_name_H-M   'P 1'
#
loop_
_entity.id
_entity.type
_entity.pdbx_description
1 polymer ?
#
loop_
_entity_poly.entity_id
_entity_poly.type
_entity_poly.pdbx_seq_one_letter_code
_entity_poly.pdbx_strand_id
1 'polypeptide(L)'
;MHAGKSYKLPEFLVWTRRKIYKLFMLGLIPVILYEVLGFKWLDIPWAIIGLVGTSAAFIVGFTNTQTYRRTDEGQQMWTSIFSQSRAWGLISRDFFNNPEKSKLLIYRHIAWLTALRYQLREERIWESVSKKHNAEYQQYYTVPEWKTPLESELINYLQDDDLKYIINTNNKATQIMALQSVTIKQLYEQGKIAVLQFVEMERAIRDFYTQQAKAEQIKNSPYPRQYAIINTFFCLAVLHHPPFWHAQGF
;
A
#
# COMPACT_ATOMS: atom_id res chain seq x y z
N MET A 1 -9.50 -4.14 1.45
CA MET A 1 -10.28 -3.15 2.20
C MET A 1 -11.43 -3.88 2.88
N HIS A 2 -11.65 -3.67 4.18
CA HIS A 2 -12.90 -4.11 4.81
C HIS A 2 -14.05 -3.34 4.13
N ALA A 3 -14.79 -4.02 3.26
CA ALA A 3 -15.99 -3.49 2.62
C ALA A 3 -17.23 -3.69 3.53
N GLY A 4 -17.06 -3.51 4.84
CA GLY A 4 -18.06 -3.83 5.87
C GLY A 4 -18.08 -2.79 7.00
N LYS A 5 -19.21 -2.78 7.73
CA LYS A 5 -19.69 -1.79 8.72
C LYS A 5 -18.59 -1.07 9.50
N SER A 6 -18.76 0.25 9.65
CA SER A 6 -17.91 1.18 10.42
C SER A 6 -17.35 0.58 11.71
N TYR A 7 -16.11 0.95 12.04
CA TYR A 7 -15.50 0.62 13.34
C TYR A 7 -16.48 0.93 14.47
N LYS A 8 -16.75 -0.04 15.34
CA LYS A 8 -17.60 0.19 16.50
C LYS A 8 -16.87 1.11 17.47
N LEU A 9 -17.60 2.04 18.10
CA LEU A 9 -17.01 2.99 19.07
C LEU A 9 -16.12 2.32 20.14
N PRO A 10 -16.51 1.17 20.75
CA PRO A 10 -15.67 0.50 21.74
C PRO A 10 -14.36 -0.03 21.16
N GLU A 11 -14.38 -0.54 19.93
CA GLU A 11 -13.21 -1.04 19.22
C GLU A 11 -12.21 0.09 18.95
N PHE A 12 -12.72 1.24 18.51
CA PHE A 12 -11.91 2.44 18.30
C PHE A 12 -11.26 2.96 19.60
N LEU A 13 -12.03 3.00 20.70
CA LEU A 13 -11.52 3.44 22.00
C LEU A 13 -10.45 2.49 22.54
N VAL A 14 -10.67 1.17 22.45
CA VAL A 14 -9.68 0.17 22.86
C VAL A 14 -8.42 0.28 22.00
N TRP A 15 -8.55 0.47 20.69
CA TRP A 15 -7.41 0.63 19.79
C TRP A 15 -6.59 1.90 20.10
N THR A 16 -7.26 3.01 20.41
CA THR A 16 -6.62 4.31 20.68
C THR A 16 -6.28 4.57 22.15
N ARG A 17 -6.60 3.65 23.06
CA ARG A 17 -6.48 3.80 24.54
C ARG A 17 -5.16 4.41 24.99
N ARG A 18 -4.03 3.92 24.46
CA ARG A 18 -2.69 4.40 24.83
C ARG A 18 -2.46 5.86 24.46
N LYS A 19 -3.02 6.34 23.35
CA LYS A 19 -2.94 7.75 22.93
C LYS A 19 -3.89 8.61 23.76
N ILE A 20 -5.10 8.11 24.03
CA ILE A 20 -6.08 8.78 24.89
C ILE A 20 -5.49 9.03 26.27
N TYR A 21 -4.87 8.03 26.90
CA TYR A 21 -4.25 8.21 28.22
C TYR A 21 -3.12 9.25 28.21
N LYS A 22 -2.31 9.29 27.15
CA LYS A 22 -1.27 10.32 27.01
C LYS A 22 -1.86 11.72 26.87
N LEU A 23 -2.89 11.88 26.02
CA LEU A 23 -3.60 13.16 25.84
C LEU A 23 -4.29 13.61 27.12
N PHE A 24 -4.91 12.66 27.83
CA PHE A 24 -5.56 12.91 29.12
C PHE A 24 -4.55 13.40 30.16
N MET A 25 -3.40 12.73 30.30
CA MET A 25 -2.34 13.17 31.21
C MET A 25 -1.76 14.53 30.79
N LEU A 26 -1.57 14.77 29.48
CA LEU A 26 -1.10 16.05 28.96
C LEU A 26 -2.06 17.21 29.28
N GLY A 27 -3.38 16.96 29.32
CA GLY A 27 -4.37 17.94 29.73
C GLY A 27 -4.50 18.09 31.25
N LEU A 28 -4.40 16.98 31.98
CA LEU A 28 -4.60 16.95 33.43
C LEU A 28 -3.44 17.59 34.20
N ILE A 29 -2.19 17.31 33.81
CA ILE A 29 -1.00 17.77 34.54
C ILE A 29 -0.93 19.31 34.60
N PRO A 30 -1.07 20.08 33.51
CA PRO A 30 -1.05 21.54 33.56
C PRO A 30 -2.17 22.13 34.42
N VAL A 31 -3.36 21.54 34.38
CA VAL A 31 -4.51 21.98 35.21
C VAL A 31 -4.21 21.80 36.69
N ILE A 32 -3.65 20.66 37.09
CA ILE A 32 -3.25 20.42 38.48
C ILE A 32 -2.12 21.38 38.90
N LEU A 33 -1.12 21.60 38.05
CA LEU A 33 -0.03 22.54 38.32
C LEU A 33 -0.56 23.98 38.52
N TYR A 34 -1.55 24.39 37.73
CA TYR A 34 -2.14 25.72 37.79
C TYR A 34 -3.04 25.92 39.03
N GLU A 35 -4.02 25.03 39.24
CA GLU A 35 -5.05 25.19 40.29
C GLU A 35 -4.57 24.76 41.68
N VAL A 36 -3.82 23.66 41.78
CA VAL A 36 -3.44 23.08 43.09
C VAL A 36 -2.10 23.61 43.56
N LEU A 37 -1.13 23.72 42.66
CA LEU A 37 0.24 24.13 42.98
C LEU A 37 0.49 25.62 42.75
N GLY A 38 -0.48 26.36 42.21
CA GLY A 38 -0.42 27.81 42.04
C GLY A 38 0.58 28.29 40.98
N PHE A 39 0.99 27.44 40.03
CA PHE A 39 1.93 27.79 38.95
C PHE A 39 1.27 28.66 37.88
N LYS A 40 0.89 29.90 38.23
CA LYS A 40 0.21 30.86 37.34
C LYS A 40 1.11 31.47 36.26
N TRP A 41 2.42 31.27 36.33
CA TRP A 41 3.37 31.71 35.29
C TRP A 41 3.34 30.82 34.04
N LEU A 42 2.67 29.67 34.10
CA LEU A 42 2.47 28.74 32.99
C LEU A 42 1.22 29.13 32.18
N ASP A 43 1.18 30.36 31.68
CA ASP A 43 0.11 30.80 30.77
C ASP A 43 0.58 30.68 29.31
N ILE A 44 -0.23 30.03 28.48
CA ILE A 44 0.08 29.82 27.06
C ILE A 44 -0.82 30.76 26.24
N PRO A 45 -0.25 31.71 25.49
CA PRO A 45 -1.03 32.61 24.66
C PRO A 45 -1.95 31.87 23.69
N TRP A 46 -3.22 32.26 23.64
CA TRP A 46 -4.22 31.72 22.71
C TRP A 46 -3.76 31.75 21.25
N ALA A 47 -2.98 32.76 20.86
CA ALA A 47 -2.42 32.88 19.52
C ALA A 47 -1.50 31.68 19.16
N ILE A 48 -0.70 31.20 20.11
CA ILE A 48 0.20 30.05 19.90
C ILE A 48 -0.64 28.77 19.73
N ILE A 49 -1.65 28.58 20.59
CA ILE A 49 -2.56 27.43 20.50
C ILE A 49 -3.29 27.42 19.15
N GLY A 50 -3.83 28.57 18.73
CA GLY A 50 -4.53 28.74 17.46
C GLY A 50 -3.62 28.48 16.25
N LEU A 51 -2.40 29.01 16.26
CA LEU A 51 -1.40 28.75 15.23
C LEU A 51 -1.08 27.25 15.12
N VAL A 52 -0.83 26.60 16.27
CA VAL A 52 -0.49 25.16 16.32
C VAL A 52 -1.63 24.28 15.87
N GLY A 53 -2.84 24.55 16.33
CA GLY A 53 -4.03 23.81 15.92
C GLY A 53 -4.28 23.94 14.41
N THR A 54 -4.14 25.16 13.88
CA THR A 54 -4.34 25.45 12.45
C THR A 54 -3.28 24.76 11.59
N SER A 55 -1.99 24.89 11.94
CA SER A 55 -0.89 24.22 11.23
C SER A 55 -1.05 22.69 11.25
N ALA A 56 -1.39 22.11 12.41
CA ALA A 56 -1.63 20.67 12.53
C ALA A 56 -2.81 20.22 11.66
N ALA A 57 -3.92 20.97 11.66
CA ALA A 57 -5.09 20.67 10.83
C ALA A 57 -4.76 20.69 9.34
N PHE A 58 -4.00 21.69 8.86
CA PHE A 58 -3.55 21.75 7.47
C PHE A 58 -2.67 20.55 7.10
N ILE A 59 -1.68 20.21 7.93
CA ILE A 59 -0.79 19.07 7.68
C ILE A 59 -1.60 17.77 7.61
N VAL A 60 -2.54 17.57 8.54
CA VAL A 60 -3.44 16.40 8.51
C VAL A 60 -4.31 16.40 7.25
N GLY A 61 -4.84 17.55 6.83
CA GLY A 61 -5.63 17.67 5.60
C GLY A 61 -4.83 17.30 4.34
N PHE A 62 -3.60 17.80 4.22
CA PHE A 62 -2.71 17.46 3.10
C PHE A 62 -2.34 15.97 3.10
N THR A 63 -1.92 15.43 4.26
CA THR A 63 -1.53 14.02 4.37
C THR A 63 -2.70 13.06 4.11
N ASN A 64 -3.91 13.40 4.56
CA ASN A 64 -5.11 12.62 4.26
C ASN A 64 -5.42 12.60 2.76
N THR A 65 -5.34 13.77 2.11
CA THR A 65 -5.53 13.89 0.66
C THR A 65 -4.51 13.05 -0.12
N GLN A 66 -3.24 13.05 0.27
CA GLN A 66 -2.22 12.24 -0.41
C GLN A 66 -2.39 10.73 -0.16
N THR A 67 -2.78 10.36 1.07
CA THR A 67 -3.04 8.95 1.42
C THR A 67 -4.25 8.41 0.65
N TYR A 68 -5.30 9.22 0.51
CA TYR A 68 -6.45 8.91 -0.31
C TYR A 68 -6.06 8.71 -1.78
N ARG A 69 -5.33 9.66 -2.38
CA ARG A 69 -4.85 9.55 -3.77
C ARG A 69 -4.08 8.26 -4.03
N ARG A 70 -3.19 7.88 -3.13
CA ARG A 70 -2.42 6.63 -3.24
C ARG A 70 -3.29 5.38 -3.14
N THR A 71 -4.34 5.42 -2.32
CA THR A 71 -5.31 4.32 -2.20
C THR A 71 -6.14 4.19 -3.48
N ASP A 72 -6.59 5.33 -4.01
CA ASP A 72 -7.33 5.41 -5.27
C ASP A 72 -6.48 4.95 -6.46
N GLU A 73 -5.22 5.38 -6.56
CA GLU A 73 -4.27 4.93 -7.58
C GLU A 73 -4.09 3.40 -7.56
N GLY A 74 -3.93 2.82 -6.36
CA GLY A 74 -3.86 1.38 -6.17
C GLY A 74 -5.14 0.66 -6.64
N GLN A 75 -6.32 1.22 -6.34
CA GLN A 75 -7.60 0.67 -6.80
C GLN A 75 -7.74 0.74 -8.33
N GLN A 76 -7.41 1.88 -8.94
CA GLN A 76 -7.46 2.06 -10.40
C GLN A 76 -6.55 1.08 -11.12
N MET A 77 -5.33 0.89 -10.62
CA MET A 77 -4.37 -0.07 -11.15
C MET A 77 -4.92 -1.50 -11.11
N TRP A 78 -5.43 -1.97 -9.96
CA TRP A 78 -6.01 -3.31 -9.85
C TRP A 78 -7.26 -3.49 -10.73
N THR A 79 -8.08 -2.46 -10.84
CA THR A 79 -9.26 -2.46 -11.74
C THR A 79 -8.82 -2.60 -13.20
N SER A 80 -7.75 -1.90 -13.58
CA SER A 80 -7.16 -1.99 -14.92
C SER A 80 -6.60 -3.38 -15.21
N ILE A 81 -5.83 -3.95 -14.27
CA ILE A 81 -5.34 -5.35 -14.36
C ILE A 81 -6.51 -6.31 -14.53
N PHE A 82 -7.56 -6.18 -13.73
CA PHE A 82 -8.74 -7.06 -13.80
C PHE A 82 -9.45 -6.99 -15.15
N SER A 83 -9.72 -5.77 -15.64
CA SER A 83 -10.38 -5.56 -16.93
C SER A 83 -9.54 -6.14 -18.09
N GLN A 84 -8.25 -5.83 -18.13
CA GLN A 84 -7.33 -6.33 -19.15
C GLN A 84 -7.15 -7.85 -19.07
N SER A 85 -7.17 -8.43 -17.85
CA SER A 85 -7.10 -9.90 -17.66
C SER A 85 -8.28 -10.61 -18.31
N ARG A 86 -9.48 -10.02 -18.27
CA ARG A 86 -10.67 -10.57 -18.95
C ARG A 86 -10.53 -10.50 -20.47
N ALA A 87 -10.04 -9.37 -20.98
CA ALA A 87 -9.75 -9.24 -22.41
C ALA A 87 -8.67 -10.24 -22.86
N TRP A 88 -7.62 -10.42 -22.06
CA TRP A 88 -6.56 -11.40 -22.28
C TRP A 88 -7.09 -12.83 -22.37
N GLY A 89 -8.01 -13.21 -21.48
CA GLY A 89 -8.66 -14.51 -21.53
C GLY A 89 -9.47 -14.74 -22.81
N LEU A 90 -10.18 -13.72 -23.30
CA LEU A 90 -10.92 -13.77 -24.56
C LEU A 90 -9.98 -13.93 -25.75
N ILE A 91 -8.97 -13.07 -25.90
CA ILE A 91 -8.05 -13.15 -27.05
C ILE A 91 -7.24 -14.44 -27.03
N SER A 92 -6.83 -14.94 -25.85
CA SER A 92 -6.11 -16.21 -25.72
C SER A 92 -6.96 -17.41 -26.12
N ARG A 93 -8.29 -17.32 -26.01
CA ARG A 93 -9.22 -18.37 -26.45
C ARG A 93 -9.54 -18.24 -27.94
N ASP A 94 -9.74 -17.02 -28.42
CA ASP A 94 -10.34 -16.77 -29.74
C ASP A 94 -9.31 -16.58 -30.87
N PHE A 95 -8.08 -16.17 -30.58
CA PHE A 95 -7.09 -15.88 -31.63
C PHE A 95 -6.47 -17.13 -32.24
N PHE A 96 -6.52 -18.27 -31.56
CA PHE A 96 -5.95 -19.51 -32.08
C PHE A 96 -6.77 -20.74 -31.67
N ASN A 97 -7.01 -21.64 -32.62
CA ASN A 97 -7.79 -22.88 -32.46
C ASN A 97 -6.97 -23.98 -31.74
N ASN A 98 -6.38 -23.67 -30.59
CA ASN A 98 -5.58 -24.63 -29.82
C ASN A 98 -5.87 -24.51 -28.31
N PRO A 99 -6.78 -25.34 -27.76
CA PRO A 99 -7.17 -25.30 -26.36
C PRO A 99 -6.01 -25.45 -25.37
N GLU A 100 -5.00 -26.27 -25.70
CA GLU A 100 -3.82 -26.49 -24.84
C GLU A 100 -2.98 -25.21 -24.70
N LYS A 101 -2.76 -24.51 -25.82
CA LYS A 101 -2.02 -23.24 -25.80
C LYS A 101 -2.82 -22.12 -25.13
N SER A 102 -4.15 -22.14 -25.23
CA SER A 102 -5.03 -21.15 -24.59
C SER A 102 -4.97 -21.33 -23.08
N LYS A 103 -5.07 -22.59 -22.64
CA LYS A 103 -4.90 -22.97 -21.24
C LYS A 103 -3.53 -22.54 -20.71
N LEU A 104 -2.45 -22.80 -21.46
CA LEU A 104 -1.09 -22.40 -21.08
C LEU A 104 -0.97 -20.88 -20.85
N LEU A 105 -1.45 -20.06 -21.80
CA LEU A 105 -1.40 -18.59 -21.66
C LEU A 105 -2.25 -18.08 -20.49
N ILE A 106 -3.43 -18.66 -20.26
CA ILE A 106 -4.30 -18.32 -19.13
C ILE A 106 -3.63 -18.71 -17.81
N TYR A 107 -3.05 -19.89 -17.72
CA TYR A 107 -2.40 -20.39 -16.51
C TYR A 107 -1.15 -19.55 -16.18
N ARG A 108 -0.34 -19.19 -17.17
CA ARG A 108 0.77 -18.25 -16.97
C ARG A 108 0.31 -16.87 -16.53
N HIS A 109 -0.82 -16.38 -17.05
CA HIS A 109 -1.41 -15.12 -16.58
C HIS A 109 -1.83 -15.19 -15.11
N ILE A 110 -2.42 -16.31 -14.67
CA ILE A 110 -2.76 -16.53 -13.26
C ILE A 110 -1.50 -16.67 -12.40
N ALA A 111 -0.45 -17.32 -12.93
CA ALA A 111 0.85 -17.39 -12.27
C ALA A 111 1.46 -15.99 -12.07
N TRP A 112 1.37 -15.11 -13.08
CA TRP A 112 1.79 -13.72 -12.97
C TRP A 112 1.01 -12.96 -11.90
N LEU A 113 -0.33 -13.05 -11.91
CA LEU A 113 -1.18 -12.45 -10.87
C LEU A 113 -0.80 -12.94 -9.47
N THR A 114 -0.48 -14.23 -9.34
CA THR A 114 -0.05 -14.84 -8.09
C THR A 114 1.30 -14.28 -7.65
N ALA A 115 2.31 -14.29 -8.53
CA ALA A 115 3.62 -13.75 -8.24
C ALA A 115 3.56 -12.25 -7.87
N LEU A 116 2.79 -11.45 -8.61
CA LEU A 116 2.59 -10.03 -8.34
C LEU A 116 1.94 -9.80 -6.97
N ARG A 117 0.91 -10.58 -6.63
CA ARG A 117 0.25 -10.53 -5.32
C ARG A 117 1.22 -10.80 -4.18
N TYR A 118 2.05 -11.85 -4.31
CA TYR A 118 3.10 -12.16 -3.34
C TYR A 118 4.12 -11.03 -3.22
N GLN A 119 4.64 -10.55 -4.34
CA GLN A 119 5.62 -9.46 -4.39
C GLN A 119 5.11 -8.18 -3.71
N LEU A 120 3.82 -7.84 -3.87
CA LEU A 120 3.22 -6.67 -3.23
C LEU A 120 2.91 -6.88 -1.73
N ARG A 121 2.87 -8.14 -1.26
CA ARG A 121 2.65 -8.52 0.15
C ARG A 121 3.95 -8.71 0.93
N GLU A 122 5.11 -8.69 0.28
CA GLU A 122 6.41 -8.67 0.94
C GLU A 122 6.55 -7.44 1.84
N GLU A 123 7.08 -7.62 3.05
CA GLU A 123 7.28 -6.51 3.97
C GLU A 123 8.38 -5.55 3.47
N ARG A 124 8.15 -4.24 3.63
CA ARG A 124 9.18 -3.22 3.44
C ARG A 124 9.46 -2.49 4.75
N ILE A 125 10.71 -2.09 4.97
CA ILE A 125 11.19 -1.45 6.22
C ILE A 125 10.36 -0.20 6.62
N TRP A 126 9.80 0.50 5.64
CA TRP A 126 9.02 1.71 5.87
C TRP A 126 7.55 1.43 6.25
N GLU A 127 7.06 0.21 6.03
CA GLU A 127 5.68 -0.15 6.32
C GLU A 127 5.44 -0.21 7.83
N SER A 128 4.23 0.17 8.23
CA SER A 128 3.86 0.20 9.65
C SER A 128 3.20 -1.10 10.13
N VAL A 129 2.91 -2.03 9.21
CA VAL A 129 2.11 -3.22 9.47
C VAL A 129 2.72 -4.06 10.59
N SER A 130 4.03 -4.28 10.57
CA SER A 130 4.78 -5.09 11.55
C SER A 130 5.12 -4.38 12.87
N LYS A 131 4.73 -3.10 13.06
CA LYS A 131 5.02 -2.38 14.30
C LYS A 131 4.25 -2.97 15.48
N LYS A 132 4.88 -3.01 16.67
CA LYS A 132 4.29 -3.58 17.91
C LYS A 132 2.88 -3.08 18.26
N HIS A 133 2.52 -1.85 17.89
CA HIS A 133 1.16 -1.32 18.12
C HIS A 133 0.10 -1.90 17.18
N ASN A 134 0.49 -2.40 16.01
CA ASN A 134 -0.39 -2.99 15.01
C ASN A 134 -0.47 -4.53 15.13
N ALA A 135 0.42 -5.16 15.91
CA ALA A 135 0.40 -6.60 16.16
C ALA A 135 -0.92 -7.09 16.78
N GLU A 136 -1.54 -6.28 17.66
CA GLU A 136 -2.86 -6.56 18.25
C GLU A 136 -3.96 -6.59 17.18
N TYR A 137 -3.83 -5.77 16.12
CA TYR A 137 -4.80 -5.71 15.03
C TYR A 137 -4.57 -6.77 13.94
N GLN A 138 -3.32 -7.24 13.78
CA GLN A 138 -2.99 -8.34 12.85
C GLN A 138 -3.69 -9.66 13.22
N GLN A 139 -4.13 -9.84 14.46
CA GLN A 139 -4.86 -11.04 14.90
C GLN A 139 -6.23 -11.20 14.24
N TYR A 140 -6.82 -10.11 13.71
CA TYR A 140 -8.16 -10.12 13.13
C TYR A 140 -8.20 -10.50 11.64
N TYR A 141 -7.05 -10.69 10.98
CA TYR A 141 -7.01 -11.11 9.59
C TYR A 141 -5.80 -12.00 9.29
N THR A 142 -5.95 -12.91 8.33
CA THR A 142 -4.85 -13.69 7.78
C THR A 142 -4.59 -13.27 6.35
N VAL A 143 -3.32 -13.12 5.98
CA VAL A 143 -2.86 -12.96 4.61
C VAL A 143 -2.29 -14.31 4.15
N PRO A 144 -2.90 -15.01 3.17
CA PRO A 144 -2.44 -16.32 2.72
C PRO A 144 -0.96 -16.33 2.31
N GLU A 145 -0.50 -15.26 1.67
CA GLU A 145 0.88 -15.10 1.16
C GLU A 145 1.94 -15.07 2.26
N TRP A 146 1.55 -14.92 3.53
CA TRP A 146 2.46 -15.04 4.69
C TRP A 146 2.54 -16.46 5.24
N LYS A 147 1.64 -17.36 4.82
CA LYS A 147 1.54 -18.73 5.32
C LYS A 147 2.13 -19.76 4.35
N THR A 148 1.88 -19.58 3.05
CA THR A 148 2.37 -20.52 2.02
C THR A 148 3.53 -19.88 1.24
N PRO A 149 4.58 -20.65 0.88
CA PRO A 149 5.63 -20.16 0.00
C PRO A 149 5.11 -20.00 -1.43
N LEU A 150 5.57 -18.98 -2.15
CA LEU A 150 5.15 -18.70 -3.53
C LEU A 150 5.25 -19.93 -4.45
N GLU A 151 6.31 -20.73 -4.32
CA GLU A 151 6.53 -21.96 -5.08
C GLU A 151 5.35 -22.94 -4.98
N SER A 152 4.81 -23.14 -3.77
CA SER A 152 3.68 -24.04 -3.53
C SER A 152 2.38 -23.61 -4.21
N GLU A 153 2.25 -22.33 -4.53
CA GLU A 153 1.11 -21.82 -5.30
C GLU A 153 1.37 -21.87 -6.80
N LEU A 154 2.60 -21.56 -7.24
CA LEU A 154 2.98 -21.51 -8.66
C LEU A 154 2.97 -22.88 -9.34
N ILE A 155 3.21 -23.96 -8.60
CA ILE A 155 3.15 -25.34 -9.13
C ILE A 155 1.77 -25.69 -9.73
N ASN A 156 0.70 -25.01 -9.30
CA ASN A 156 -0.64 -25.22 -9.84
C ASN A 156 -0.83 -24.61 -11.24
N TYR A 157 0.09 -23.73 -11.67
CA TYR A 157 -0.06 -22.90 -12.86
C TYR A 157 1.09 -23.02 -13.86
N LEU A 158 2.28 -23.39 -13.41
CA LEU A 158 3.47 -23.50 -14.25
C LEU A 158 3.88 -24.97 -14.44
N GLN A 159 4.46 -25.27 -15.60
CA GLN A 159 5.12 -26.55 -15.82
C GLN A 159 6.43 -26.63 -15.02
N ASP A 160 6.91 -27.85 -14.73
CA ASP A 160 8.09 -28.06 -13.87
C ASP A 160 9.34 -27.29 -14.33
N ASP A 161 9.58 -27.23 -15.64
CA ASP A 161 10.75 -26.52 -16.20
C ASP A 161 10.61 -25.00 -16.06
N ASP A 162 9.41 -24.46 -16.34
CA ASP A 162 9.10 -23.04 -16.13
C ASP A 162 9.22 -22.68 -14.65
N LEU A 163 8.70 -23.53 -13.75
CA LEU A 163 8.74 -23.30 -12.31
C LEU A 163 10.18 -23.24 -11.80
N LYS A 164 11.03 -24.20 -12.19
CA LYS A 164 12.46 -24.22 -11.85
C LYS A 164 13.17 -22.96 -12.34
N TYR A 165 12.86 -22.51 -13.55
CA TYR A 165 13.40 -21.25 -14.07
C TYR A 165 12.95 -20.06 -13.21
N ILE A 166 11.64 -19.91 -12.97
CA ILE A 166 11.07 -18.76 -12.26
C ILE A 166 11.57 -18.66 -10.81
N ILE A 167 11.65 -19.77 -10.07
CA ILE A 167 12.08 -19.73 -8.65
C ILE A 167 13.49 -19.13 -8.51
N ASN A 168 14.38 -19.45 -9.44
CA ASN A 168 15.78 -19.01 -9.45
C ASN A 168 16.00 -17.60 -9.99
N THR A 169 14.94 -16.93 -10.48
CA THR A 169 15.04 -15.58 -11.01
C THR A 169 14.69 -14.50 -9.98
N ASN A 170 15.26 -13.32 -10.23
CA ASN A 170 14.82 -12.07 -9.62
C ASN A 170 13.61 -11.51 -10.38
N ASN A 171 12.72 -10.81 -9.66
CA ASN A 171 11.47 -10.27 -10.20
C ASN A 171 10.64 -11.34 -10.95
N LYS A 172 10.13 -12.30 -10.17
CA LYS A 172 9.40 -13.48 -10.65
C LYS A 172 8.19 -13.12 -11.52
N ALA A 173 7.45 -12.06 -11.16
CA ALA A 173 6.30 -11.60 -11.94
C ALA A 173 6.72 -11.18 -13.37
N THR A 174 7.78 -10.36 -13.50
CA THR A 174 8.33 -9.97 -14.81
C THR A 174 8.77 -11.17 -15.63
N GLN A 175 9.42 -12.15 -15.01
CA GLN A 175 9.90 -13.33 -15.74
C GLN A 175 8.76 -14.22 -16.24
N ILE A 176 7.65 -14.33 -15.50
CA ILE A 176 6.46 -15.04 -15.97
C ILE A 176 5.85 -14.35 -17.20
N MET A 177 5.77 -13.01 -17.21
CA MET A 177 5.32 -12.25 -18.38
C MET A 177 6.26 -12.42 -19.58
N ALA A 178 7.57 -12.49 -19.34
CA ALA A 178 8.54 -12.78 -20.40
C ALA A 178 8.31 -14.17 -21.03
N LEU A 179 8.05 -15.21 -20.23
CA LEU A 179 7.69 -16.54 -20.73
C LEU A 179 6.39 -16.49 -21.57
N GLN A 180 5.43 -15.65 -21.19
CA GLN A 180 4.20 -15.45 -21.95
C GLN A 180 4.47 -14.86 -23.34
N SER A 181 5.31 -13.82 -23.42
CA SER A 181 5.76 -13.23 -24.69
C SER A 181 6.52 -14.23 -25.56
N VAL A 182 7.43 -15.03 -24.97
CA VAL A 182 8.14 -16.10 -25.70
C VAL A 182 7.16 -17.09 -26.36
N THR A 183 6.10 -17.49 -25.67
CA THR A 183 5.10 -18.40 -26.25
C THR A 183 4.27 -17.74 -27.35
N ILE A 184 3.93 -16.46 -27.23
CA ILE A 184 3.22 -15.74 -28.29
C ILE A 184 4.11 -15.61 -29.53
N LYS A 185 5.40 -15.32 -29.35
CA LYS A 185 6.39 -15.32 -30.42
C LYS A 185 6.49 -16.68 -31.11
N GLN A 186 6.58 -17.78 -30.35
CA GLN A 186 6.60 -19.13 -30.90
C GLN A 186 5.33 -19.45 -31.72
N LEU A 187 4.15 -19.03 -31.24
CA LEU A 187 2.89 -19.21 -31.98
C LEU A 187 2.90 -18.44 -33.31
N TYR A 188 3.46 -17.24 -33.32
CA TYR A 188 3.62 -16.44 -34.53
C TYR A 188 4.61 -17.09 -35.52
N GLU A 189 5.79 -17.51 -35.05
CA GLU A 189 6.81 -18.18 -35.88
C GLU A 189 6.31 -19.50 -36.48
N GLN A 190 5.40 -20.19 -35.79
CA GLN A 190 4.74 -21.41 -36.27
C GLN A 190 3.54 -21.15 -37.19
N GLY A 191 3.24 -19.89 -37.51
CA GLY A 191 2.09 -19.49 -38.32
C GLY A 191 0.73 -19.79 -37.68
N LYS A 192 0.67 -19.96 -36.35
CA LYS A 192 -0.58 -20.24 -35.62
C LYS A 192 -1.42 -18.99 -35.36
N ILE A 193 -0.80 -17.83 -35.42
CA ILE A 193 -1.44 -16.52 -35.31
C ILE A 193 -0.90 -15.58 -36.38
N ALA A 194 -1.75 -14.67 -36.85
CA ALA A 194 -1.39 -13.61 -37.79
C ALA A 194 -0.60 -12.49 -37.10
N VAL A 195 0.11 -11.67 -37.88
CA VAL A 195 0.90 -10.54 -37.36
C VAL A 195 0.06 -9.55 -36.54
N LEU A 196 -1.18 -9.29 -36.95
CA LEU A 196 -2.07 -8.38 -36.21
C LEU A 196 -2.46 -8.97 -34.84
N GLN A 197 -2.70 -10.28 -34.77
CA GLN A 197 -3.00 -10.97 -33.51
C GLN A 197 -1.78 -10.97 -32.58
N PHE A 198 -0.59 -11.24 -33.13
CA PHE A 198 0.68 -11.15 -32.39
C PHE A 198 0.88 -9.75 -31.79
N VAL A 199 0.71 -8.70 -32.59
CA VAL A 199 0.86 -7.30 -32.14
C VAL A 199 -0.15 -6.94 -31.05
N GLU A 200 -1.42 -7.34 -31.19
CA GLU A 200 -2.43 -7.07 -30.16
C GLU A 200 -2.14 -7.82 -28.84
N MET A 201 -1.63 -9.05 -28.91
CA MET A 201 -1.24 -9.80 -27.72
C MET A 201 -0.01 -9.20 -27.03
N GLU A 202 1.01 -8.78 -27.78
CA GLU A 202 2.17 -8.08 -27.22
C GLU A 202 1.81 -6.71 -26.62
N ARG A 203 0.82 -6.01 -27.22
CA ARG A 203 0.26 -4.80 -26.63
C ARG A 203 -0.35 -5.06 -25.26
N ALA A 204 -1.13 -6.13 -25.12
CA ALA A 204 -1.72 -6.52 -23.84
C ALA A 204 -0.63 -6.83 -22.79
N ILE A 205 0.43 -7.55 -23.18
CA ILE A 205 1.59 -7.80 -22.29
C ILE A 205 2.21 -6.49 -21.80
N ARG A 206 2.45 -5.54 -22.70
CA ARG A 206 3.01 -4.23 -22.34
C ARG A 206 2.10 -3.45 -21.39
N ASP A 207 0.78 -3.55 -21.56
CA ASP A 207 -0.17 -2.87 -20.70
C ASP A 207 -0.18 -3.50 -19.29
N PHE A 208 -0.04 -4.83 -19.18
CA PHE A 208 0.17 -5.51 -17.89
C PHE A 208 1.48 -5.08 -17.21
N TYR A 209 2.58 -4.98 -17.95
CA TYR A 209 3.84 -4.45 -17.43
C TYR A 209 3.69 -3.03 -16.90
N THR A 210 2.95 -2.19 -17.62
CA THR A 210 2.69 -0.81 -17.19
C THR A 210 1.95 -0.78 -15.85
N GLN A 211 0.96 -1.66 -15.64
CA GLN A 211 0.28 -1.75 -14.35
C GLN A 211 1.18 -2.34 -13.25
N GLN A 212 2.00 -3.34 -13.57
CA GLN A 212 2.97 -3.90 -12.63
C GLN A 212 3.98 -2.83 -12.17
N ALA A 213 4.52 -2.03 -13.09
CA ALA A 213 5.45 -0.96 -12.75
C ALA A 213 4.82 0.08 -11.82
N LYS A 214 3.55 0.46 -12.05
CA LYS A 214 2.78 1.31 -11.13
C LYS A 214 2.63 0.67 -9.75
N ALA A 215 2.35 -0.64 -9.70
CA ALA A 215 2.24 -1.38 -8.44
C ALA A 215 3.54 -1.34 -7.64
N GLU A 216 4.65 -1.60 -8.32
CA GLU A 216 5.99 -1.58 -7.75
C GLU A 216 6.38 -0.16 -7.30
N GLN A 217 6.03 0.87 -8.07
CA GLN A 217 6.26 2.27 -7.70
C GLN A 217 5.51 2.63 -6.42
N ILE A 218 4.22 2.30 -6.32
CA ILE A 218 3.45 2.48 -5.09
C ILE A 218 4.14 1.70 -3.97
N LYS A 219 4.44 0.41 -4.14
CA LYS A 219 5.06 -0.43 -3.10
C LYS A 219 6.44 0.06 -2.63
N ASN A 220 7.23 0.67 -3.50
CA ASN A 220 8.62 1.03 -3.18
C ASN A 220 8.82 2.53 -2.88
N SER A 221 7.82 3.38 -3.11
CA SER A 221 7.92 4.83 -2.89
C SER A 221 7.12 5.26 -1.65
N PRO A 222 7.69 5.22 -0.43
CA PRO A 222 7.03 5.75 0.76
C PRO A 222 6.84 7.27 0.71
N TYR A 223 5.91 7.78 1.52
CA TYR A 223 5.79 9.21 1.74
C TYR A 223 7.07 9.76 2.41
N PRO A 224 7.62 10.91 1.97
CA PRO A 224 8.89 11.42 2.50
C PRO A 224 8.82 11.64 4.01
N ARG A 225 9.81 11.11 4.74
CA ARG A 225 9.85 11.17 6.21
C ARG A 225 9.87 12.59 6.76
N GLN A 226 10.39 13.55 5.99
CA GLN A 226 10.47 14.96 6.40
C GLN A 226 9.08 15.54 6.74
N TYR A 227 8.05 15.23 5.95
CA TYR A 227 6.67 15.66 6.23
C TYR A 227 6.08 15.02 7.49
N ALA A 228 6.54 13.82 7.87
CA ALA A 228 6.08 13.14 9.09
C ALA A 228 6.74 13.72 10.36
N ILE A 229 7.95 14.27 10.26
CA ILE A 229 8.73 14.76 11.41
C ILE A 229 8.41 16.23 11.72
N ILE A 230 7.95 17.03 10.74
CA ILE A 230 7.56 18.44 10.95
C ILE A 230 6.58 18.57 12.12
N ASN A 231 5.58 17.69 12.24
CA ASN A 231 4.66 17.69 13.39
C ASN A 231 5.37 17.51 14.74
N THR A 232 6.42 16.69 14.79
CA THR A 232 7.15 16.41 16.02
C THR A 232 8.01 17.60 16.42
N PHE A 233 8.74 18.21 15.48
CA PHE A 233 9.52 19.42 15.73
C PHE A 233 8.64 20.61 16.09
N PHE A 234 7.46 20.74 15.46
CA PHE A 234 6.55 21.84 15.74
C PHE A 234 5.97 21.75 17.17
N CYS A 235 5.56 20.55 17.61
CA CYS A 235 5.14 20.34 19.00
C CYS A 235 6.29 20.55 20.00
N LEU A 236 7.51 20.10 19.67
CA LEU A 236 8.69 20.32 20.51
C LEU A 236 9.06 21.81 20.62
N ALA A 237 8.95 22.58 19.53
CA ALA A 237 9.25 24.01 19.53
C ALA A 237 8.31 24.80 20.46
N VAL A 238 7.02 24.45 20.49
CA VAL A 238 6.03 25.06 21.40
C VAL A 238 6.32 24.73 22.86
N LEU A 239 6.79 23.52 23.14
CA LEU A 239 7.15 23.07 24.49
C LEU A 239 8.48 23.64 24.98
N HIS A 240 9.45 23.85 24.07
CA HIS A 240 10.79 24.33 24.41
C HIS A 240 10.93 25.86 24.35
N HIS A 241 10.01 26.58 23.70
CA HIS A 241 9.99 28.03 23.79
C HIS A 241 9.19 28.44 25.03
N PRO A 242 9.83 28.93 26.11
CA PRO A 242 9.08 29.48 27.23
C PRO A 242 8.20 30.64 26.73
N PRO A 243 6.97 30.79 27.24
CA PRO A 243 6.14 31.95 26.98
C PRO A 243 6.79 33.15 27.66
N PHE A 244 7.72 33.81 26.99
CA PHE A 244 8.05 35.19 27.30
C PHE A 244 7.08 36.08 26.52
N TRP A 245 6.59 37.12 27.22
CA TRP A 245 5.78 38.26 26.76
C TRP A 245 4.26 38.19 27.00
N HIS A 246 3.84 38.45 28.24
CA HIS A 246 3.28 39.76 28.58
C HIS A 246 3.43 40.05 30.09
N ALA A 247 4.41 40.89 30.43
CA ALA A 247 4.24 41.85 31.50
C ALA A 247 3.72 43.15 30.84
N GLN A 248 2.83 43.86 31.55
CA GLN A 248 2.10 45.09 31.18
C GLN A 248 0.83 44.83 30.34
N GLY A 249 -0.38 45.12 30.81
CA GLY A 249 -0.84 45.68 32.08
C GLY A 249 -2.37 45.81 32.06
N PHE A 250 -3.01 45.40 33.15
CA PHE A 250 -4.09 46.16 33.79
C PHE A 250 -3.53 46.64 35.13
#